data_AF-A0AAJ6YLA9-F1
#
_entry.id   AF-A0AAJ6YLA9-F1
#
_cell.length_a   1.000
_cell.length_b   1.000
_cell.length_c   1.000
_cell.angle_alpha   90.00
_cell.angle_beta   90.00
_cell.angle_gamma   90.00
#
_symmetry.space_group_name_H-M   'P 1'
#
loop_
_entity.id
_entity.type
_entity.pdbx_description
1 polymer ?
#
loop_
_entity_poly.entity_id
_entity_poly.type
_entity_poly.pdbx_seq_one_letter_code
_entity_poly.pdbx_strand_id
1 'polypeptide(L)'
;MACGQNSMLKLYRNLLRESKKWCNYNYREFALRKIRHEFRKNKIIEDPTKIQDCYVKGLQSLETIKRQVIIGNLYKTNKLVIEMDKA
;
A
#
# COMPACT_ATOMS: atom_id res chain seq x y z
N MET A 1 16.97 10.04 12.96
CA MET A 1 16.14 8.84 13.17
C MET A 1 16.55 7.80 12.13
N ALA A 2 17.29 6.78 12.51
CA ALA A 2 17.76 5.77 11.55
C ALA A 2 16.58 4.88 11.10
N CYS A 3 16.31 4.83 9.80
CA CYS A 3 15.36 3.89 9.22
C CYS A 3 15.95 2.46 9.27
N GLY A 4 15.74 1.75 10.37
CA GLY A 4 16.17 0.35 10.48
C GLY A 4 15.34 -0.59 9.59
N GLN A 5 15.89 -1.73 9.19
CA GLN A 5 15.17 -2.72 8.37
C GLN A 5 13.79 -3.10 8.96
N ASN A 6 13.68 -3.16 10.29
CA ASN A 6 12.42 -3.42 10.99
C ASN A 6 11.35 -2.36 10.74
N SER A 7 11.72 -1.07 10.64
CA SER A 7 10.76 0.01 10.38
C SER A 7 10.23 -0.05 8.94
N MET A 8 11.07 -0.43 7.97
CA MET A 8 10.68 -0.65 6.58
C MET A 8 9.74 -1.85 6.43
N LEU A 9 10.05 -2.96 7.10
CA LEU A 9 9.17 -4.14 7.11
C LEU A 9 7.83 -3.85 7.78
N LYS A 10 7.83 -3.06 8.86
CA LYS A 10 6.59 -2.59 9.52
C LYS A 10 5.77 -1.72 8.57
N LEU A 11 6.41 -0.78 7.86
CA LEU A 11 5.75 0.07 6.87
C LEU A 11 5.13 -0.77 5.73
N TYR A 12 5.89 -1.72 5.19
CA TYR A 12 5.40 -2.63 4.15
C TYR A 12 4.16 -3.41 4.60
N ARG A 13 4.21 -4.02 5.80
CA ARG A 13 3.07 -4.75 6.37
C ARG A 13 1.86 -3.84 6.57
N ASN A 14 2.07 -2.62 7.05
CA ASN A 14 0.99 -1.66 7.27
C ASN A 14 0.34 -1.23 5.94
N LEU A 15 1.15 -0.92 4.92
CA LEU A 15 0.65 -0.60 3.58
C LEU A 15 -0.22 -1.73 3.01
N LEU A 16 0.28 -2.96 3.06
CA LEU A 16 -0.50 -4.12 2.59
C LEU A 16 -1.79 -4.33 3.38
N ARG A 17 -1.76 -4.14 4.70
CA ARG A 17 -2.95 -4.29 5.56
C ARG A 17 -4.01 -3.24 5.25
N GLU A 18 -3.61 -1.97 5.10
CA GLU A 18 -4.56 -0.89 4.77
C GLU A 18 -5.11 -1.05 3.35
N SER A 19 -4.28 -1.39 2.36
CA SER A 19 -4.76 -1.60 0.98
C SER A 19 -5.76 -2.74 0.84
N LYS A 20 -5.67 -3.78 1.69
CA LYS A 20 -6.65 -4.88 1.70
C LYS A 20 -8.05 -4.44 2.15
N LYS A 21 -8.16 -3.35 2.92
CA LYS A 21 -9.43 -2.84 3.43
C LYS A 21 -10.26 -2.12 2.37
N TRP A 22 -9.70 -1.87 1.18
CA TRP A 22 -10.48 -1.29 0.08
C TRP A 22 -11.60 -2.23 -0.37
N CYS A 23 -12.83 -1.69 -0.40
CA CYS A 23 -14.00 -2.41 -0.92
C CYS A 23 -13.87 -2.68 -2.43
N ASN A 24 -13.44 -1.68 -3.22
CA ASN A 24 -13.33 -1.81 -4.66
C ASN A 24 -12.13 -2.67 -5.07
N TYR A 25 -12.38 -3.71 -5.86
CA TYR A 25 -11.38 -4.64 -6.38
C TYR A 25 -10.23 -3.96 -7.12
N ASN A 26 -10.53 -3.05 -8.04
CA ASN A 26 -9.52 -2.43 -8.90
C ASN A 26 -8.48 -1.68 -8.06
N TYR A 27 -8.97 -0.89 -7.10
CA TYR A 27 -8.10 -0.17 -6.19
C TYR A 27 -7.32 -1.15 -5.31
N ARG A 28 -7.97 -2.13 -4.68
CA ARG A 28 -7.32 -3.13 -3.81
C ARG A 28 -6.17 -3.83 -4.51
N GLU A 29 -6.42 -4.42 -5.68
CA GLU A 29 -5.41 -5.17 -6.43
C GLU A 29 -4.30 -4.25 -6.98
N PHE A 30 -4.66 -3.07 -7.48
CA PHE A 30 -3.66 -2.10 -7.96
C PHE A 30 -2.70 -1.69 -6.85
N ALA A 31 -3.20 -1.29 -5.67
CA ALA A 31 -2.34 -0.89 -4.57
C ALA A 31 -1.47 -2.04 -4.09
N LEU A 32 -2.02 -3.25 -3.93
CA LEU A 32 -1.24 -4.42 -3.52
C LEU A 32 -0.12 -4.72 -4.51
N ARG A 33 -0.40 -4.70 -5.82
CA ARG A 33 0.60 -4.90 -6.87
C ARG A 33 1.66 -3.80 -6.86
N LYS A 34 1.23 -2.53 -6.78
CA LYS A 34 2.13 -1.37 -6.79
C LYS A 34 3.06 -1.38 -5.58
N ILE A 35 2.54 -1.62 -4.37
CA ILE A 35 3.35 -1.71 -3.15
C ILE A 35 4.39 -2.82 -3.29
N ARG A 36 4.01 -4.03 -3.74
CA ARG A 36 4.97 -5.12 -3.96
C ARG A 36 6.04 -4.78 -4.99
N HIS A 37 5.64 -4.14 -6.09
CA HIS A 37 6.54 -3.75 -7.15
C HIS A 37 7.57 -2.70 -6.68
N GLU A 38 7.11 -1.62 -6.05
CA GLU A 38 7.96 -0.54 -5.54
C GLU A 38 8.95 -1.04 -4.48
N PHE A 39 8.50 -1.87 -3.53
CA PHE A 39 9.41 -2.44 -2.51
C PHE A 39 10.45 -3.39 -3.11
N ARG A 40 10.11 -4.15 -4.15
CA ARG A 40 11.09 -4.99 -4.87
C ARG A 40 12.09 -4.15 -5.64
N LYS A 41 11.62 -3.11 -6.33
CA LYS A 41 12.47 -2.19 -7.10
C LYS A 41 13.45 -1.44 -6.19
N ASN A 42 12.97 -0.94 -5.05
CA ASN A 42 13.78 -0.15 -4.12
C ASN A 42 14.72 -1.00 -3.25
N LYS A 43 14.65 -2.33 -3.32
CA LYS A 43 15.56 -3.24 -2.61
C LYS A 43 17.03 -3.10 -3.06
N ILE A 44 17.25 -2.67 -4.31
CA ILE A 44 18.58 -2.56 -4.94
C ILE A 44 19.26 -1.23 -4.57
N ILE A 45 18.53 -0.29 -3.97
CA ILE A 45 19.08 1.03 -3.64
C ILE A 45 19.92 0.90 -2.36
N GLU A 46 21.20 1.25 -2.45
CA GLU A 46 22.14 1.24 -1.32
C GLU A 46 22.37 2.63 -0.72
N ASP A 47 21.96 3.68 -1.44
CA ASP A 47 22.13 5.08 -1.01
C ASP A 47 21.21 5.42 0.18
N PRO A 48 21.77 5.73 1.37
CA PRO A 48 20.99 5.95 2.58
C PRO A 48 20.04 7.15 2.48
N THR A 49 20.38 8.16 1.67
CA THR A 49 19.54 9.36 1.49
C THR A 49 18.26 9.00 0.73
N LYS A 50 18.39 8.28 -0.39
CA LYS A 50 17.27 7.81 -1.21
C LYS A 50 16.37 6.82 -0.46
N ILE A 51 16.96 5.97 0.38
CA ILE A 51 16.22 5.06 1.26
C ILE A 51 15.32 5.86 2.21
N GLN A 52 15.86 6.93 2.81
CA GLN A 52 15.09 7.79 3.71
C GLN A 52 13.96 8.52 2.99
N ASP A 53 14.21 9.06 1.80
CA ASP A 53 13.17 9.71 0.99
C ASP A 53 12.06 8.74 0.60
N CYS A 54 12.44 7.52 0.19
CA CYS A 54 11.49 6.46 -0.12
C CYS A 54 10.65 6.06 1.11
N TYR A 55 11.26 6.05 2.30
CA TYR A 55 10.56 5.78 3.55
C TYR A 55 9.53 6.85 3.87
N VAL A 56 9.90 8.13 3.77
CA VAL A 56 8.99 9.28 4.00
C VAL A 56 7.84 9.25 2.98
N LYS A 57 8.14 9.01 1.71
CA LYS A 57 7.12 8.86 0.66
C LYS A 57 6.16 7.70 0.94
N GLY A 58 6.68 6.59 1.48
CA GLY A 58 5.86 5.45 1.89
C GLY A 58 4.93 5.77 3.06
N LEU A 59 5.38 6.56 4.05
CA LEU A 59 4.54 7.03 5.15
C LEU A 59 3.41 7.95 4.67
N GLN A 60 3.71 8.91 3.80
CA GLN A 60 2.69 9.77 3.17
C GLN A 60 1.67 8.96 2.35
N SER A 61 2.16 7.93 1.65
CA SER A 61 1.30 7.01 0.89
C SER A 61 0.38 6.21 1.83
N LEU A 62 0.88 5.77 2.99
CA LEU A 62 0.08 5.06 3.98
C LEU A 62 -1.08 5.92 4.50
N GLU A 63 -0.82 7.19 4.84
CA GLU A 63 -1.87 8.12 5.28
C GLU A 63 -2.90 8.39 4.18
N THR A 64 -2.44 8.50 2.94
CA THR A 64 -3.32 8.68 1.78
C THR A 64 -4.21 7.46 1.57
N ILE A 65 -3.65 6.24 1.62
CA ILE A 65 -4.42 5.00 1.52
C ILE A 65 -5.46 4.91 2.62
N LYS A 66 -5.10 5.22 3.89
CA LYS A 66 -6.07 5.21 5.01
C LYS A 66 -7.27 6.12 4.75
N ARG A 67 -7.03 7.35 4.30
CA ARG A 67 -8.11 8.31 3.95
C ARG A 67 -8.97 7.78 2.81
N GLN A 68 -8.34 7.29 1.74
CA GLN A 68 -9.05 6.76 0.57
C GLN A 68 -9.83 5.49 0.89
N VAL A 69 -9.37 4.66 1.84
CA VAL A 69 -10.13 3.50 2.32
C VAL A 69 -11.42 3.93 2.99
N ILE A 70 -11.35 4.93 3.86
CA ILE A 70 -12.53 5.45 4.56
C ILE A 70 -13.55 5.99 3.54
N ILE A 71 -13.10 6.82 2.59
CA ILE A 71 -13.98 7.38 1.54
C ILE A 71 -14.58 6.27 0.68
N GLY A 72 -13.77 5.29 0.25
CA GLY A 72 -14.24 4.16 -0.55
C GLY A 72 -15.26 3.28 0.18
N ASN A 73 -15.19 3.21 1.50
CA ASN A 73 -16.17 2.48 2.32
C ASN A 73 -17.47 3.27 2.51
N LEU A 74 -17.39 4.60 2.64
CA LEU A 74 -18.56 5.49 2.73
C LEU A 74 -19.37 5.47 1.44
N TYR A 75 -18.71 5.52 0.29
CA TYR A 75 -19.33 5.53 -1.04
C TYR A 75 -19.13 4.19 -1.77
N LYS A 76 -19.41 3.08 -1.07
CA LYS A 76 -19.25 1.73 -1.65
C LYS A 76 -20.27 1.48 -2.77
N THR A 77 -19.82 0.80 -3.81
CA THR A 77 -20.66 0.32 -4.92
C THR A 77 -20.82 -1.20 -4.87
N ASN A 78 -21.67 -1.75 -5.72
CA ASN A 78 -21.79 -3.19 -5.90
C ASN A 78 -20.46 -3.80 -6.38
N LYS A 79 -20.22 -5.06 -6.02
CA LYS A 79 -19.05 -5.82 -6.46
C LYS A 79 -19.09 -6.02 -7.97
N LEU A 80 -17.91 -6.15 -8.58
CA LEU A 80 -17.79 -6.44 -10.00
C LEU A 80 -18.16 -7.90 -10.29
N VAL A 81 -18.55 -8.20 -11.53
CA VAL A 81 -18.89 -9.57 -11.98
C VAL A 81 -17.75 -10.56 -11.71
N ILE A 82 -16.51 -10.13 -11.94
CA ILE A 82 -15.29 -10.92 -11.71
C ILE A 82 -15.04 -11.27 -10.22
N GLU A 83 -15.75 -10.63 -9.29
CA GLU A 83 -15.67 -10.93 -7.86
C GLU A 83 -16.74 -11.95 -7.43
N MET A 84 -17.73 -12.24 -8.27
CA MET A 84 -18.88 -13.10 -7.94
C MET A 84 -18.54 -14.60 -8.06
N ASP A 85 -17.65 -14.97 -8.99
CA ASP A 85 -17.29 -16.38 -9.28
C ASP A 85 -16.31 -17.01 -8.27
N LYS A 86 -15.93 -16.30 -7.20
CA LYS A 86 -15.02 -16.79 -6.14
C LYS A 86 -15.75 -17.26 -4.88
N ALA A 87 -16.99 -17.75 -5.02
CA ALA A 87 -17.76 -18.38 -3.96
C ALA A 87 -17.46 -19.88 -3.89
#